data_AF-A0A7S3SHT3-F1
#
_entry.id   AF-A0A7S3SHT3-F1
#
_cell.length_a   1.000
_cell.length_b   1.000
_cell.length_c   1.000
_cell.angle_alpha   90.00
_cell.angle_beta   90.00
_cell.angle_gamma   90.00
#
_symmetry.space_group_name_H-M   'P 1'
#
loop_
_entity.id
_entity.type
_entity.pdbx_description
1 polymer ?
#
loop_
_entity_poly.entity_id
_entity_poly.type
_entity_poly.pdbx_seq_one_letter_code
_entity_poly.pdbx_strand_id
1 'polypeptide(L)'
;EHQLPDPIRRLLEPILPDNVKSLLEGDHTRRIHKATPTTGGLMSFAKVSLKCLGCKAILSGKEHALCKNCQPKEIDIFFSKLQAVKETELLFSRLWTQCQRCQGDL
;
A
#
# COMPACT_ATOMS: atom_id res chain seq x y z
N GLU A 1 -8.04 15.77 4.91
CA GLU A 1 -7.95 16.33 3.54
C GLU A 1 -7.48 17.80 3.48
N HIS A 2 -7.32 18.51 4.59
CA HIS A 2 -7.05 19.96 4.55
C HIS A 2 -5.58 20.39 4.75
N GLN A 3 -4.67 19.48 5.12
CA GLN A 3 -3.31 19.88 5.54
C GLN A 3 -2.32 20.07 4.38
N LEU A 4 -2.47 19.29 3.31
CA LEU A 4 -1.52 19.25 2.19
C LEU A 4 -1.95 20.05 0.96
N PRO A 5 -3.25 20.13 0.58
CA PRO A 5 -3.62 20.77 -0.68
C PRO A 5 -3.29 22.26 -0.77
N ASP A 6 -3.57 23.04 0.27
CA ASP A 6 -3.41 24.50 0.22
C ASP A 6 -1.94 24.95 0.21
N PRO A 7 -1.03 24.35 1.01
CA PRO A 7 0.40 24.64 0.89
C PRO A 7 0.97 24.27 -0.49
N ILE A 8 0.56 23.12 -1.06
CA ILE A 8 1.04 22.67 -2.36
C ILE A 8 0.54 23.57 -3.48
N ARG A 9 -0.73 24.00 -3.42
CA ARG A 9 -1.31 24.97 -4.38
C ARG A 9 -0.52 26.27 -4.38
N ARG A 10 -0.31 26.89 -3.22
CA ARG A 10 0.45 28.15 -3.10
C ARG A 10 1.87 28.07 -3.66
N LEU A 11 2.54 26.93 -3.51
CA LEU A 11 3.91 26.75 -4.01
C LEU A 11 3.96 26.62 -5.54
N LEU A 12 2.97 25.94 -6.14
CA LEU A 12 3.01 25.55 -7.55
C LEU A 12 2.22 26.47 -8.48
N GLU A 13 1.27 27.25 -7.95
CA GLU A 13 0.43 28.19 -8.71
C GLU A 13 1.23 29.26 -9.48
N PRO A 14 2.35 29.81 -8.96
CA PRO A 14 3.22 30.70 -9.74
C PRO A 14 3.91 30.03 -10.95
N ILE A 15 4.00 28.70 -10.96
CA ILE A 15 4.72 27.92 -11.98
C ILE A 15 3.72 27.29 -12.98
N LEU A 16 2.61 26.76 -12.48
CA LEU A 16 1.52 26.15 -13.24
C LEU A 16 0.16 26.76 -12.82
N PRO A 17 -0.22 27.93 -13.34
CA PRO A 17 -1.41 28.65 -12.85
C PRO A 17 -2.74 27.88 -13.01
N ASP A 18 -2.94 27.13 -14.11
CA ASP A 18 -4.26 26.56 -14.43
C ASP A 18 -4.46 25.09 -14.01
N ASN A 19 -3.39 24.37 -13.63
CA ASN A 19 -3.40 22.90 -13.55
C ASN A 19 -2.94 22.31 -12.21
N VAL A 20 -2.73 23.11 -11.16
CA VAL A 20 -2.28 22.53 -9.87
C VAL A 20 -3.34 21.62 -9.24
N LYS A 21 -4.63 21.89 -9.48
CA LYS A 21 -5.72 21.06 -8.94
C LYS A 21 -5.69 19.62 -9.50
N SER A 22 -5.31 19.44 -10.76
CA SER A 22 -5.23 18.12 -11.38
C SER A 22 -4.09 17.26 -10.85
N LEU A 23 -3.14 17.79 -10.06
CA LEU A 23 -2.15 16.96 -9.38
C LEU A 23 -2.77 16.20 -8.20
N LEU A 24 -3.69 16.84 -7.49
CA LEU A 24 -4.27 16.34 -6.24
C LEU A 24 -5.60 15.59 -6.47
N GLU A 25 -6.26 15.87 -7.59
CA GLU A 25 -7.56 15.33 -7.96
C GLU A 25 -7.47 14.71 -9.36
N GLY A 26 -8.00 13.50 -9.56
CA GLY A 26 -8.04 12.86 -10.88
C GLY A 26 -8.02 11.34 -10.84
N ASP A 27 -7.97 10.72 -12.02
CA ASP A 27 -7.97 9.26 -12.16
C ASP A 27 -6.73 8.59 -11.54
N HIS A 28 -5.59 9.28 -11.54
CA HIS A 28 -4.35 8.81 -10.91
C HIS A 28 -4.45 8.73 -9.38
N THR A 29 -5.30 9.55 -8.74
CA THR A 29 -5.50 9.53 -7.29
C THR A 29 -6.64 8.60 -6.85
N ARG A 30 -7.43 8.05 -7.78
CA ARG A 30 -8.50 7.06 -7.49
C ARG A 30 -7.98 5.73 -6.94
N ARG A 31 -6.68 5.43 -7.09
CA ARG A 31 -6.03 4.27 -6.46
C ARG A 31 -5.74 4.55 -4.98
N ILE A 32 -6.75 4.39 -4.14
CA ILE A 32 -6.65 4.63 -2.70
C ILE A 32 -6.34 3.33 -1.96
N HIS A 33 -5.34 3.34 -1.09
CA HIS A 33 -5.11 2.27 -0.12
C HIS A 33 -5.84 2.61 1.18
N LYS A 34 -6.96 1.93 1.45
CA LYS A 34 -7.68 2.02 2.74
C LYS A 34 -7.39 0.77 3.54
N ALA A 35 -6.67 0.91 4.65
CA ALA A 35 -6.49 -0.18 5.60
C ALA A 35 -7.85 -0.53 6.21
N THR A 36 -8.24 -1.80 6.13
CA THR A 36 -9.44 -2.26 6.82
C THR A 36 -9.12 -2.35 8.31
N PRO A 37 -9.93 -1.72 9.20
CA PRO A 37 -9.69 -1.81 10.63
C PRO A 37 -9.75 -3.29 11.05
N THR A 38 -8.77 -3.73 11.86
CA THR A 38 -8.69 -5.12 12.34
C THR A 38 -9.39 -5.33 13.68
N THR A 39 -9.80 -4.24 14.34
CA THR A 39 -10.42 -4.23 15.67
C THR A 39 -11.77 -3.52 15.64
N GLY A 40 -12.73 -4.02 16.43
CA GLY A 40 -14.09 -3.46 16.55
C GLY A 40 -15.19 -4.52 16.50
N GLY A 41 -16.35 -4.25 17.11
CA GLY A 41 -17.46 -5.22 17.24
C GLY A 41 -18.09 -5.70 15.94
N LEU A 42 -17.89 -4.98 14.82
CA LEU A 42 -18.31 -5.43 13.49
C LEU A 42 -17.32 -6.45 12.88
N MET A 43 -16.02 -6.31 13.18
CA MET A 43 -14.98 -7.15 12.59
C MET A 43 -14.95 -8.57 13.15
N SER A 44 -15.52 -8.81 14.34
CA SER A 44 -15.67 -10.15 14.92
C SER A 44 -16.58 -11.09 14.11
N PHE A 45 -17.43 -10.52 13.24
CA PHE A 45 -18.35 -11.27 12.40
C PHE A 45 -17.92 -11.29 10.92
N ALA A 46 -16.83 -10.59 10.57
CA ALA A 46 -16.34 -10.54 9.20
C ALA A 46 -15.55 -11.81 8.86
N LYS A 47 -15.89 -12.43 7.73
CA LYS A 47 -15.13 -13.58 7.19
C LYS A 47 -13.99 -13.09 6.30
N VAL A 48 -12.77 -13.50 6.61
CA VAL A 48 -11.60 -13.23 5.76
C VAL A 48 -11.74 -14.04 4.47
N SER A 49 -11.77 -13.33 3.33
CA SER A 49 -11.77 -13.91 1.99
C SER A 49 -10.40 -13.71 1.35
N LEU A 50 -9.87 -14.79 0.76
CA LEU A 50 -8.62 -14.71 0.00
C LEU A 50 -8.88 -13.98 -1.32
N LYS A 51 -7.92 -13.14 -1.71
CA LYS A 51 -7.97 -12.35 -2.94
C LYS A 51 -6.73 -12.62 -3.77
N CYS A 52 -6.89 -12.66 -5.09
CA CYS A 52 -5.80 -12.78 -6.03
C CYS A 52 -4.78 -11.65 -5.82
N LEU A 53 -3.50 -12.00 -5.69
CA LEU A 53 -2.43 -11.00 -5.49
C LEU A 53 -2.25 -10.04 -6.67
N GLY A 54 -2.64 -10.46 -7.88
CA GLY A 54 -2.55 -9.63 -9.09
C GLY A 54 -3.74 -8.69 -9.27
N CYS A 55 -4.96 -9.22 -9.32
CA CYS A 55 -6.17 -8.45 -9.69
C CYS A 55 -7.17 -8.21 -8.55
N LYS A 56 -6.89 -8.70 -7.34
CA LYS A 56 -7.77 -8.60 -6.15
C LYS A 56 -9.13 -9.31 -6.27
N ALA A 57 -9.36 -10.10 -7.32
CA ALA A 57 -10.54 -10.94 -7.45
C ALA A 57 -10.64 -11.94 -6.28
N ILE A 58 -11.84 -12.20 -5.79
CA ILE A 58 -12.09 -13.17 -4.72
C ILE A 58 -11.74 -14.58 -5.22
N LEU A 59 -11.00 -15.33 -4.40
CA LEU A 59 -10.59 -16.70 -4.71
C LEU A 59 -11.53 -17.70 -4.06
N SER A 60 -12.03 -18.66 -4.83
CA SER A 60 -13.00 -19.67 -4.40
C SER A 60 -12.37 -20.97 -3.88
N GLY A 61 -11.04 -21.04 -3.71
CA GLY A 61 -10.30 -22.26 -3.36
C GLY A 61 -9.28 -22.04 -2.25
N LYS A 62 -8.83 -23.14 -1.63
CA LYS A 62 -7.94 -23.12 -0.45
C LYS A 62 -6.44 -23.00 -0.76
N GLU A 63 -6.00 -23.08 -2.03
CA GLU A 63 -4.59 -23.41 -2.32
C GLU A 63 -3.86 -22.54 -3.35
N HIS A 64 -4.49 -21.51 -3.93
CA HIS A 64 -3.84 -20.69 -4.98
C HIS A 64 -3.77 -19.22 -4.61
N ALA A 65 -2.61 -18.59 -4.78
CA ALA A 65 -2.40 -17.15 -4.53
C ALA A 65 -2.88 -16.26 -5.70
N LEU A 66 -3.09 -16.85 -6.89
CA LEU A 66 -3.48 -16.19 -8.13
C LEU A 66 -4.73 -16.84 -8.73
N CYS A 67 -5.55 -16.04 -9.41
CA CYS A 67 -6.64 -16.56 -10.24
C CYS A 67 -6.10 -17.04 -11.60
N LYS A 68 -6.91 -17.83 -12.32
CA LYS A 68 -6.56 -18.38 -13.65
C LYS A 68 -6.06 -17.32 -14.64
N ASN A 69 -6.62 -16.10 -14.59
CA ASN A 69 -6.22 -15.01 -15.48
C ASN A 69 -4.88 -14.36 -15.11
N CYS A 70 -4.44 -14.50 -13.86
CA CYS A 70 -3.17 -13.93 -13.38
C CYS A 70 -2.03 -14.94 -13.34
N GLN A 71 -2.29 -16.25 -13.49
CA GLN A 71 -1.28 -17.30 -13.54
C GLN A 71 -0.17 -17.05 -14.59
N PRO A 72 -0.45 -16.57 -15.82
CA PRO A 72 0.62 -16.31 -16.78
C PRO A 72 1.63 -15.24 -16.33
N LYS A 73 1.27 -14.40 -15.35
CA LYS A 73 2.11 -13.31 -14.80
C LYS A 73 2.68 -13.66 -13.43
N GLU A 74 2.68 -14.93 -13.07
CA GLU A 74 3.06 -15.38 -11.72
C GLU A 74 4.47 -14.96 -11.32
N ILE A 75 5.44 -15.11 -12.23
CA ILE A 75 6.84 -14.76 -11.98
C ILE A 75 6.99 -13.27 -11.66
N ASP A 76 6.39 -12.39 -12.47
CA ASP A 76 6.47 -10.94 -12.26
C ASP A 76 5.81 -10.53 -10.94
N ILE A 77 4.65 -11.10 -10.63
CA ILE A 77 3.93 -10.84 -9.38
C ILE A 77 4.77 -11.32 -8.20
N PHE A 78 5.37 -12.51 -8.28
CA PHE A 78 6.22 -13.06 -7.24
C PHE A 78 7.43 -12.18 -6.96
N PHE A 79 8.20 -11.80 -7.99
CA PHE A 79 9.36 -10.93 -7.82
C PHE A 79 8.99 -9.56 -7.25
N SER A 80 7.88 -8.97 -7.70
CA SER A 80 7.38 -7.72 -7.14
C SER A 80 7.07 -7.85 -5.64
N LYS A 81 6.47 -8.96 -5.21
CA LYS A 81 6.21 -9.21 -3.78
C LYS A 81 7.48 -9.48 -2.98
N LEU A 82 8.40 -10.26 -3.55
CA LEU A 82 9.68 -10.56 -2.92
C LEU A 82 10.50 -9.28 -2.66
N GLN A 83 10.53 -8.37 -3.64
CA GLN A 83 11.21 -7.08 -3.48
C GLN A 83 10.58 -6.25 -2.35
N ALA A 84 9.25 -6.14 -2.31
CA ALA A 84 8.56 -5.41 -1.25
C ALA A 84 8.83 -5.98 0.14
N VAL A 85 8.87 -7.31 0.28
CA VAL A 85 9.24 -7.98 1.55
C VAL A 85 10.66 -7.63 1.94
N LYS A 86 11.62 -7.78 1.02
CA LYS A 86 13.04 -7.45 1.26
C LYS A 86 13.25 -6.00 1.71
N GLU A 87 12.56 -5.06 1.07
CA GLU A 87 12.61 -3.63 1.45
C GLU A 87 12.10 -3.41 2.88
N THR A 88 11.00 -4.09 3.24
CA THR A 88 10.39 -3.99 4.57
C THR A 88 11.27 -4.64 5.64
N GLU A 89 11.88 -5.80 5.36
CA GLU A 89 12.82 -6.47 6.27
C GLU A 89 14.04 -5.61 6.56
N LEU A 90 14.65 -5.02 5.52
CA LEU A 90 15.78 -4.11 5.69
C LEU A 90 15.41 -2.90 6.56
N LEU A 91 14.22 -2.32 6.33
CA LEU A 91 13.73 -1.20 7.12
C LEU A 91 13.47 -1.61 8.57
N PHE A 92 12.86 -2.77 8.79
CA PHE A 92 12.65 -3.33 10.13
C PHE A 92 13.98 -3.51 10.88
N SER A 93 14.96 -4.18 10.27
CA SER A 93 16.28 -4.39 10.90
C SER A 93 16.99 -3.07 11.20
N ARG A 94 16.91 -2.09 10.30
CA ARG A 94 17.51 -0.77 10.53
C ARG A 94 16.85 -0.08 11.72
N LEU A 95 15.53 0.06 11.72
CA LEU A 95 14.83 0.75 12.79
C LEU A 95 15.04 0.07 14.14
N TRP A 96 14.97 -1.25 14.19
CA TRP A 96 15.14 -2.01 15.43
C TRP A 96 16.55 -1.88 16.01
N THR A 97 17.57 -1.99 15.16
CA THR A 97 18.97 -1.83 15.61
C THR A 97 19.29 -0.38 16.00
N GLN A 98 18.64 0.63 15.40
CA GLN A 98 18.77 2.01 15.87
C GLN A 98 18.20 2.21 17.27
N CYS A 99 17.07 1.57 17.60
CA CYS A 99 16.53 1.61 18.96
C CYS A 99 17.49 0.98 19.98
N GLN A 100 18.07 -0.19 19.67
CA GLN A 100 19.08 -0.83 20.55
C GLN A 100 20.30 0.07 20.77
N ARG A 101 20.82 0.70 19.70
CA ARG A 101 21.94 1.66 19.81
C ARG A 101 21.59 2.87 20.67
N CYS A 102 20.36 3.39 20.56
CA CYS A 102 19.90 4.52 21.37
C CYS A 102 19.75 4.13 22.85
N GLN A 103 19.26 2.92 23.13
CA GLN A 103 19.14 2.38 24.47
C GLN A 103 20.52 2.13 25.12
N GLY A 104 21.54 1.83 24.31
CA GLY A 104 22.91 1.58 24.78
C GLY A 104 23.11 0.17 25.36
N ASP A 105 22.14 -0.71 25.16
CA ASP A 105 22.17 -2.12 25.57
C ASP A 105 21.97 -2.98 24.32
N LEU A 106 22.76 -4.05 24.18
CA LEU A 106 22.92 -4.82 22.93
C LEU A 106 22.23 -6.18 23.02
#